data_AF-A0A812UMW5-F1
#
_entry.id   AF-A0A812UMW5-F1
#
_cell.length_a   1.000
_cell.length_b   1.000
_cell.length_c   1.000
_cell.angle_alpha   90.00
_cell.angle_beta   90.00
_cell.angle_gamma   90.00
#
_symmetry.space_group_name_H-M   'P 1'
#
loop_
_entity.id
_entity.type
_entity.pdbx_description
1 polymer ?
#
loop_
_entity_poly.entity_id
_entity_poly.type
_entity_poly.pdbx_seq_one_letter_code
_entity_poly.pdbx_strand_id
1 'polypeptide(L)'
;MEHVKLPQCGDGTESPWPSHRFLQDTALKLASDSQRHELVCGSDRSPISAPTITPPKSRMSSTSQHREDERLMRSSFLAEASECIRALQAVFDNAHVSTFQSRFEDWRKVDLKATAQLQQHAKSLQRLNSSLEDFLARCSAVETFQEFHGTMATLSEAILGLKDFRESFTASIEQISDGIAERVLTSLRAFDEERHAWLHKTLETQSQVQESMSITQRKIWNRLETIGYSIDQQARTALAQKEQLARVDAVQSAIQQDCQCLVDLQQNVFKSFRNSSEQQESLQDNIFSKIGSGMENLETYMVNSLGWTAELPSLSAAFGGLEGRLTEWETKSQEMTDLRVELSRLEALLRETEGDLGRTRQEKLDGLSQQTVLNDQLQSLRETLQQTSTQLETAELASLLNSMKRIRDIETKGNIKLDRQFGRIVFLQQLAFLPSVPPKDAKQNPVTVALADPSQAESVLEDFADVVKMFQVPLNISISCKIPKGGDTAVWQDMATKRAQVLKDYLVNNGFPEDKVQTSGAVGINETSVLLLDSSIFPPKPPAKNARGASKSPR
;
A
#
# COMPACT_ATOMS: atom_id res chain seq x y z
N MET A 1 28.83 60.10 6.86
CA MET A 1 28.34 59.23 7.96
C MET A 1 27.17 59.94 8.61
N GLU A 2 25.97 59.72 8.09
CA GLU A 2 24.73 60.27 8.67
C GLU A 2 23.93 59.10 9.25
N HIS A 3 23.62 59.19 10.54
CA HIS A 3 22.80 58.22 11.25
C HIS A 3 21.32 58.40 10.87
N VAL A 4 20.79 57.46 10.10
CA VAL A 4 19.34 57.33 9.89
C VAL A 4 18.73 56.65 11.11
N LYS A 5 17.95 57.40 11.89
CA LYS A 5 17.09 56.89 12.97
C LYS A 5 15.90 56.15 12.37
N LEU A 6 15.76 54.86 12.66
CA LEU A 6 14.55 54.09 12.40
C LEU A 6 13.46 54.41 13.44
N PRO A 7 12.17 54.37 13.07
CA PRO A 7 11.07 54.66 13.98
C PRO A 7 10.82 53.48 14.93
N GLN A 8 10.55 53.79 16.20
CA GLN A 8 10.10 52.84 17.21
C GLN A 8 8.68 52.36 16.89
N CYS A 9 8.49 51.06 16.73
CA CYS A 9 7.17 50.42 16.74
C CYS A 9 6.57 50.56 18.15
N GLY A 10 5.37 51.14 18.22
CA GLY A 10 4.56 51.19 19.43
C GLY A 10 3.86 49.85 19.71
N ASP A 11 3.69 49.56 20.99
CA ASP A 11 2.88 48.46 21.52
C ASP A 11 1.43 48.59 21.04
N GLY A 12 1.06 47.77 20.06
CA GLY A 12 -0.31 47.60 19.58
C GLY A 12 -0.88 46.31 20.13
N THR A 13 -1.90 46.44 20.97
CA THR A 13 -2.78 45.36 21.41
C THR A 13 -3.40 44.65 20.18
N GLU A 14 -3.09 43.37 20.03
CA GLU A 14 -3.54 42.55 18.90
C GLU A 14 -5.06 42.38 18.91
N SER A 15 -5.74 43.03 17.97
CA SER A 15 -7.11 42.66 17.58
C SER A 15 -7.08 41.36 16.75
N PRO A 16 -7.99 40.39 16.96
CA PRO A 16 -8.01 39.16 16.18
C PRO A 16 -8.30 39.45 14.69
N TRP A 17 -7.56 38.77 13.81
CA TRP A 17 -7.55 39.01 12.38
C TRP A 17 -8.91 38.65 11.70
N PRO A 18 -9.32 39.37 10.64
CA PRO A 18 -10.62 39.19 9.97
C PRO A 18 -10.85 37.80 9.35
N SER A 19 -9.80 37.03 9.07
CA SER A 19 -9.88 35.69 8.47
C SER A 19 -10.53 34.67 9.40
N HIS A 20 -10.40 34.83 10.72
CA HIS A 20 -11.06 33.97 11.70
C HIS A 20 -12.58 34.16 11.72
N ARG A 21 -13.05 35.37 11.42
CA ARG A 21 -14.48 35.71 11.39
C ARG A 21 -15.20 35.05 10.22
N PHE A 22 -14.55 34.96 9.06
CA PHE A 22 -15.13 34.31 7.89
C PHE A 22 -15.32 32.80 8.08
N LEU A 23 -14.34 32.12 8.70
CA LEU A 23 -14.46 30.69 9.01
C LEU A 23 -15.50 30.41 10.09
N GLN A 24 -15.59 31.28 11.10
CA GLN A 24 -16.60 31.17 12.16
C GLN A 24 -18.03 31.44 11.64
N ASP A 25 -18.20 32.43 10.76
CA ASP A 25 -19.49 32.74 10.12
C ASP A 25 -19.91 31.64 9.14
N THR A 26 -18.96 31.00 8.45
CA THR A 26 -19.25 29.87 7.55
C THR A 26 -19.67 28.63 8.33
N ALA A 27 -19.00 28.34 9.46
CA ALA A 27 -19.37 27.24 10.35
C ALA A 27 -20.76 27.45 11.00
N LEU A 28 -21.05 28.68 11.44
CA LEU A 28 -22.37 29.05 11.98
C LEU A 28 -23.47 28.93 10.91
N LYS A 29 -23.19 29.33 9.67
CA LYS A 29 -24.14 29.26 8.56
C LYS A 29 -24.49 27.81 8.19
N LEU A 30 -23.50 26.92 8.14
CA LEU A 30 -23.69 25.48 7.90
C LEU A 30 -24.47 24.80 9.03
N ALA A 31 -24.26 25.20 10.29
CA ALA A 31 -25.03 24.71 11.43
C ALA A 31 -26.51 25.16 11.36
N SER A 32 -26.77 26.40 10.94
CA SER A 32 -28.14 26.92 10.78
C SER A 32 -28.89 26.35 9.57
N ASP A 33 -28.20 25.98 8.49
CA ASP A 33 -28.82 25.36 7.32
C ASP A 33 -29.18 23.88 7.57
N SER A 34 -28.41 23.19 8.43
CA SER A 34 -28.73 21.82 8.88
C SER A 34 -30.02 21.77 9.72
N GLN A 35 -30.29 22.78 10.55
CA GLN A 35 -31.53 22.86 11.34
C GLN A 35 -32.77 23.22 10.52
N ARG A 36 -32.62 23.83 9.33
CA ARG A 36 -33.77 24.21 8.49
C ARG A 36 -34.38 23.06 7.69
N HIS A 37 -33.67 21.94 7.55
CA HIS A 37 -34.17 20.79 6.80
C HIS A 37 -35.10 19.85 7.60
N GLU A 38 -35.18 19.98 8.92
CA GLU A 38 -36.07 19.15 9.76
C GLU A 38 -37.49 19.71 9.96
N LEU A 39 -37.79 20.93 9.50
CA LEU A 39 -39.05 21.63 9.82
C LEU A 39 -40.01 21.90 8.65
N VAL A 40 -39.73 21.40 7.43
CA VAL A 40 -40.61 21.59 6.27
C VAL A 40 -41.14 20.25 5.75
N CYS A 41 -41.98 19.61 6.55
CA CYS A 41 -42.93 18.58 6.11
C CYS A 41 -44.23 18.74 6.90
N GLY A 42 -44.90 19.87 6.70
CA GLY A 42 -46.23 20.15 7.26
C GLY A 42 -47.22 20.47 6.14
N SER A 43 -48.08 19.49 5.86
CA SER A 43 -49.48 19.60 5.42
C SER A 43 -49.85 20.65 4.36
N ASP A 44 -50.10 20.19 3.13
CA ASP A 44 -51.36 20.51 2.45
C ASP A 44 -51.67 19.50 1.32
N ARG A 45 -52.76 18.74 1.51
CA ARG A 45 -53.34 17.83 0.50
C ARG A 45 -54.75 18.32 0.17
N SER A 46 -55.01 18.61 -1.10
CA SER A 46 -56.33 18.52 -1.72
C SER A 46 -56.46 17.19 -2.48
N PRO A 47 -57.65 16.57 -2.55
CA PRO A 47 -57.79 15.17 -2.97
C PRO A 47 -58.01 15.06 -4.48
N ILE A 48 -57.20 14.23 -5.14
CA ILE A 48 -57.54 13.65 -6.44
C ILE A 48 -57.72 12.15 -6.23
N SER A 49 -58.94 11.71 -6.48
CA SER A 49 -59.40 10.33 -6.46
C SER A 49 -58.77 9.51 -7.58
N ALA A 50 -58.08 8.42 -7.22
CA ALA A 50 -57.67 7.36 -8.12
C ALA A 50 -57.74 6.00 -7.38
N PRO A 51 -57.96 4.88 -8.09
CA PRO A 51 -58.63 3.71 -7.55
C PRO A 51 -57.71 2.81 -6.72
N THR A 52 -58.34 2.25 -5.70
CA THR A 52 -57.84 1.26 -4.75
C THR A 52 -57.34 0.00 -5.45
N ILE A 53 -56.03 -0.22 -5.43
CA ILE A 53 -55.42 -1.55 -5.59
C ILE A 53 -54.95 -1.98 -4.20
N THR A 54 -55.65 -2.95 -3.62
CA THR A 54 -55.30 -3.61 -2.36
C THR A 54 -54.02 -4.44 -2.52
N PRO A 55 -52.97 -4.21 -1.72
CA PRO A 55 -51.83 -5.11 -1.66
C PRO A 55 -52.12 -6.28 -0.69
N PRO A 56 -51.53 -7.46 -0.93
CA PRO A 56 -51.75 -8.63 -0.10
C PRO A 56 -51.07 -8.48 1.26
N LYS A 57 -51.84 -8.77 2.32
CA LYS A 57 -51.37 -8.93 3.70
C LYS A 57 -50.38 -10.10 3.79
N SER A 58 -49.09 -9.82 3.90
CA SER A 58 -48.18 -10.68 4.69
C SER A 58 -46.91 -9.94 5.08
N ARG A 59 -46.40 -10.27 6.28
CA ARG A 59 -45.16 -9.81 6.95
C ARG A 59 -45.16 -8.40 7.54
N MET A 60 -45.80 -8.28 8.71
CA MET A 60 -45.42 -7.31 9.73
C MET A 60 -44.45 -7.96 10.72
N SER A 61 -43.16 -7.92 10.44
CA SER A 61 -42.12 -8.22 11.44
C SER A 61 -40.74 -7.58 11.16
N SER A 62 -40.57 -6.69 10.17
CA SER A 62 -39.25 -6.17 9.78
C SER A 62 -38.97 -4.69 10.15
N THR A 63 -39.95 -3.96 10.71
CA THR A 63 -39.78 -2.51 10.95
C THR A 63 -38.96 -2.16 12.18
N SER A 64 -38.83 -3.06 13.17
CA SER A 64 -37.94 -2.85 14.31
C SER A 64 -36.48 -3.04 13.93
N GLN A 65 -36.20 -4.09 13.15
CA GLN A 65 -34.85 -4.45 12.73
C GLN A 65 -34.26 -3.39 11.78
N HIS A 66 -35.07 -2.85 10.86
CA HIS A 66 -34.66 -1.75 10.00
C HIS A 66 -34.29 -0.47 10.79
N ARG A 67 -34.93 -0.20 11.93
CA ARG A 67 -34.60 0.97 12.75
C ARG A 67 -33.31 0.79 13.54
N GLU A 68 -32.98 -0.43 13.91
CA GLU A 68 -31.70 -0.75 14.56
C GLU A 68 -30.55 -0.70 13.56
N ASP A 69 -30.75 -1.26 12.36
CA ASP A 69 -29.77 -1.18 11.26
C ASP A 69 -29.49 0.26 10.84
N GLU A 70 -30.52 1.11 10.76
CA GLU A 70 -30.37 2.54 10.45
C GLU A 70 -29.59 3.28 11.55
N ARG A 71 -29.81 2.94 12.82
CA ARG A 71 -29.05 3.53 13.95
C ARG A 71 -27.59 3.09 13.93
N LEU A 72 -27.32 1.82 13.65
CA LEU A 72 -25.97 1.26 13.53
C LEU A 72 -25.20 1.89 12.36
N MET A 73 -25.85 2.06 11.21
CA MET A 73 -25.22 2.75 10.08
C MET A 73 -24.93 4.22 10.39
N ARG A 74 -25.86 4.92 11.05
CA ARG A 74 -25.61 6.31 11.48
C ARG A 74 -24.47 6.42 12.48
N SER A 75 -24.39 5.52 13.46
CA SER A 75 -23.27 5.53 14.44
C SER A 75 -21.94 5.18 13.79
N SER A 76 -21.92 4.23 12.85
CA SER A 76 -20.72 3.85 12.10
C SER A 76 -20.22 5.02 11.24
N PHE A 77 -21.13 5.67 10.51
CA PHE A 77 -20.80 6.82 9.69
C PHE A 77 -20.26 8.00 10.52
N LEU A 78 -20.86 8.28 11.68
CA LEU A 78 -20.39 9.34 12.57
C LEU A 78 -19.03 9.03 13.20
N ALA A 79 -18.77 7.76 13.53
CA ALA A 79 -17.47 7.33 14.03
C ALA A 79 -16.37 7.51 12.97
N GLU A 80 -16.63 7.06 11.74
CA GLU A 80 -15.72 7.18 10.60
C GLU A 80 -15.48 8.65 10.21
N ALA A 81 -16.53 9.46 10.16
CA ALA A 81 -16.40 10.91 9.95
C ALA A 81 -15.54 11.57 11.04
N SER A 82 -15.67 11.15 12.30
CA SER A 82 -14.85 11.67 13.41
C SER A 82 -13.38 11.25 13.30
N GLU A 83 -13.09 10.06 12.77
CA GLU A 83 -11.73 9.59 12.50
C GLU A 83 -11.10 10.32 11.31
N CYS A 84 -11.84 10.54 10.22
CA CYS A 84 -11.39 11.37 9.10
C CYS A 84 -11.03 12.79 9.56
N ILE A 85 -11.85 13.39 10.43
CA ILE A 85 -11.55 14.72 11.00
C ILE A 85 -10.26 14.66 11.83
N ARG A 86 -10.10 13.66 12.71
CA ARG A 86 -8.87 13.48 13.51
C ARG A 86 -7.63 13.26 12.65
N ALA A 87 -7.75 12.47 11.58
CA ALA A 87 -6.66 12.21 10.64
C ALA A 87 -6.28 13.48 9.87
N LEU A 88 -7.26 14.24 9.37
CA LEU A 88 -7.01 15.55 8.74
C LEU A 88 -6.35 16.52 9.71
N GLN A 89 -6.79 16.55 10.97
CA GLN A 89 -6.21 17.42 11.99
C GLN A 89 -4.76 17.02 12.31
N ALA A 90 -4.48 15.72 12.42
CA ALA A 90 -3.10 15.21 12.56
C ALA A 90 -2.23 15.52 11.33
N VAL A 91 -2.80 15.49 10.11
CA VAL A 91 -2.08 15.91 8.89
C VAL A 91 -1.80 17.41 8.93
N PHE A 92 -2.75 18.25 9.36
CA PHE A 92 -2.51 19.69 9.51
C PHE A 92 -1.50 20.01 10.62
N ASP A 93 -1.55 19.29 11.74
CA ASP A 93 -0.60 19.46 12.85
C ASP A 93 0.81 18.99 12.47
N ASN A 94 0.93 17.93 11.67
CA ASN A 94 2.22 17.40 11.17
C ASN A 94 2.74 18.15 9.94
N ALA A 95 1.86 18.71 9.11
CA ALA A 95 2.23 19.61 8.03
C ALA A 95 2.60 20.96 8.64
N HIS A 96 3.76 21.02 9.31
CA HIS A 96 4.34 22.18 9.99
C HIS A 96 3.75 23.51 9.49
N VAL A 97 2.65 23.94 10.10
CA VAL A 97 1.90 25.12 9.63
C VAL A 97 2.81 26.35 9.62
N SER A 98 3.81 26.35 10.50
CA SER A 98 4.89 27.34 10.55
C SER A 98 5.81 27.35 9.33
N THR A 99 6.18 26.20 8.74
CA THR A 99 6.99 26.20 7.49
C THR A 99 6.15 26.55 6.29
N PHE A 100 4.87 26.14 6.23
CA PHE A 100 3.96 26.61 5.18
C PHE A 100 3.75 28.13 5.29
N GLN A 101 3.47 28.64 6.48
CA GLN A 101 3.28 30.07 6.73
C GLN A 101 4.55 30.87 6.38
N SER A 102 5.73 30.39 6.77
CA SER A 102 6.99 31.03 6.40
C SER A 102 7.21 31.05 4.89
N ARG A 103 7.00 29.92 4.19
CA ARG A 103 7.15 29.84 2.73
C ARG A 103 6.11 30.68 2.00
N PHE A 104 4.89 30.75 2.51
CA PHE A 104 3.83 31.59 1.98
C PHE A 104 4.17 33.07 2.15
N GLU A 105 4.70 33.47 3.31
CA GLU A 105 5.11 34.85 3.56
C GLU A 105 6.30 35.26 2.69
N ASP A 106 7.25 34.35 2.45
CA ASP A 106 8.36 34.58 1.53
C ASP A 106 7.90 34.69 0.08
N TRP A 107 6.99 33.82 -0.35
CA TRP A 107 6.35 33.93 -1.67
C TRP A 107 5.61 35.27 -1.81
N ARG A 108 4.85 35.67 -0.78
CA ARG A 108 4.12 36.94 -0.76
C ARG A 108 5.06 38.15 -0.86
N LYS A 109 6.23 38.12 -0.21
CA LYS A 109 7.24 39.18 -0.34
C LYS A 109 7.80 39.27 -1.76
N VAL A 110 8.07 38.12 -2.40
CA VAL A 110 8.53 38.06 -3.80
C VAL A 110 7.47 38.61 -4.74
N ASP A 111 6.20 38.22 -4.55
CA ASP A 111 5.08 38.67 -5.35
C ASP A 111 4.82 40.18 -5.21
N LEU A 112 4.88 40.71 -3.99
CA LEU A 112 4.77 42.16 -3.73
C LEU A 112 5.92 42.94 -4.40
N LYS A 113 7.14 42.40 -4.38
CA LYS A 113 8.30 43.03 -5.06
C LYS A 113 8.14 43.02 -6.58
N ALA A 114 7.70 41.91 -7.16
CA ALA A 114 7.42 41.80 -8.60
C ALA A 114 6.29 42.75 -9.02
N THR A 115 5.23 42.84 -8.23
CA THR A 115 4.11 43.76 -8.46
C THR A 115 4.56 45.22 -8.40
N ALA A 116 5.40 45.58 -7.43
CA ALA A 116 5.97 46.93 -7.32
C ALA A 116 6.85 47.28 -8.54
N GLN A 117 7.66 46.34 -9.04
CA GLN A 117 8.45 46.53 -10.26
C GLN A 117 7.54 46.72 -11.48
N LEU A 118 6.52 45.89 -11.66
CA LEU A 118 5.53 46.04 -12.73
C LEU A 118 4.83 47.41 -12.70
N GLN A 119 4.42 47.86 -11.51
CA GLN A 119 3.84 49.20 -11.34
C GLN A 119 4.83 50.32 -11.72
N GLN A 120 6.12 50.16 -11.41
CA GLN A 120 7.15 51.10 -11.81
C GLN A 120 7.31 51.14 -13.33
N HIS A 121 7.32 49.98 -14.00
CA HIS A 121 7.39 49.91 -15.46
C HIS A 121 6.15 50.50 -16.14
N ALA A 122 4.95 50.23 -15.63
CA ALA A 122 3.71 50.83 -16.11
C ALA A 122 3.75 52.36 -16.00
N LYS A 123 4.24 52.91 -14.88
CA LYS A 123 4.43 54.37 -14.72
C LYS A 123 5.43 54.94 -15.72
N SER A 124 6.52 54.24 -16.02
CA SER A 124 7.50 54.67 -17.03
C SER A 124 6.88 54.69 -18.43
N LEU A 125 6.13 53.65 -18.82
CA LEU A 125 5.41 53.63 -20.09
C LEU A 125 4.37 54.75 -20.19
N GLN A 126 3.65 55.04 -19.11
CA GLN A 126 2.70 56.14 -19.07
C GLN A 126 3.39 57.50 -19.26
N ARG A 127 4.54 57.75 -18.61
CA ARG A 127 5.33 58.98 -18.81
C ARG A 127 5.80 59.13 -20.26
N LEU A 128 6.25 58.04 -20.86
CA LEU A 128 6.66 58.05 -22.26
C LEU A 128 5.47 58.35 -23.18
N ASN A 129 4.31 57.72 -22.94
CA ASN A 129 3.11 57.99 -23.73
C ASN A 129 2.70 59.47 -23.63
N SER A 130 2.70 60.06 -22.43
CA SER A 130 2.45 61.49 -22.26
C SER A 130 3.49 62.38 -22.98
N SER A 131 4.77 62.01 -22.95
CA SER A 131 5.80 62.73 -23.70
C SER A 131 5.61 62.65 -25.21
N LEU A 132 5.09 61.53 -25.71
CA LEU A 132 4.81 61.30 -27.13
C LEU A 132 3.56 62.07 -27.57
N GLU A 133 2.54 62.13 -26.72
CA GLU A 133 1.37 62.99 -26.90
C GLU A 133 1.77 64.48 -26.94
N ASP A 134 2.61 64.94 -26.01
CA ASP A 134 3.14 66.31 -25.99
C ASP A 134 3.99 66.63 -27.23
N PHE A 135 4.73 65.64 -27.74
CA PHE A 135 5.48 65.76 -28.99
C PHE A 135 4.53 65.91 -30.19
N LEU A 136 3.54 65.03 -30.31
CA LEU A 136 2.56 65.06 -31.41
C LEU A 136 1.75 66.37 -31.39
N ALA A 137 1.38 66.85 -30.20
CA ALA A 137 0.73 68.14 -30.03
C ALA A 137 1.62 69.29 -30.55
N ARG A 138 2.92 69.30 -30.23
CA ARG A 138 3.88 70.29 -30.75
C ARG A 138 4.08 70.20 -32.25
N CYS A 139 4.11 69.00 -32.83
CA CYS A 139 4.21 68.79 -34.27
C CYS A 139 2.98 69.26 -35.05
N SER A 140 1.83 69.42 -34.40
CA SER A 140 0.61 69.93 -35.05
C SER A 140 0.58 71.46 -35.21
N ALA A 141 1.50 72.20 -34.60
CA ALA A 141 1.63 73.65 -34.76
C ALA A 141 2.50 73.98 -36.00
N VAL A 142 1.92 74.68 -36.97
CA VAL A 142 2.48 74.89 -38.34
C VAL A 142 3.70 75.83 -38.39
N GLU A 143 4.01 76.57 -37.32
CA GLU A 143 5.02 77.64 -37.34
C GLU A 143 6.45 77.19 -36.98
N THR A 144 6.70 75.92 -36.64
CA THR A 144 7.97 75.53 -36.00
C THR A 144 8.70 74.38 -36.71
N PHE A 145 8.91 74.51 -38.04
CA PHE A 145 9.67 73.53 -38.82
C PHE A 145 11.14 73.37 -38.35
N GLN A 146 11.73 74.41 -37.74
CA GLN A 146 13.05 74.32 -37.10
C GLN A 146 13.01 73.60 -35.74
N GLU A 147 11.94 73.76 -34.94
CA GLU A 147 11.80 73.01 -33.69
C GLU A 147 11.46 71.53 -33.95
N PHE A 148 10.76 71.24 -35.06
CA PHE A 148 10.44 69.88 -35.49
C PHE A 148 11.67 68.96 -35.61
N HIS A 149 12.80 69.51 -36.06
CA HIS A 149 14.03 68.73 -36.18
C HIS A 149 14.63 68.37 -34.81
N GLY A 150 14.53 69.30 -33.84
CA GLY A 150 14.93 69.07 -32.46
C GLY A 150 14.00 68.07 -31.75
N THR A 151 12.69 68.18 -32.00
CA THR A 151 11.72 67.26 -31.41
C THR A 151 11.86 65.85 -32.00
N MET A 152 12.12 65.69 -33.31
CA MET A 152 12.38 64.37 -33.92
C MET A 152 13.66 63.72 -33.38
N ALA A 153 14.69 64.50 -33.07
CA ALA A 153 15.89 63.98 -32.40
C ALA A 153 15.55 63.46 -30.99
N THR A 154 14.76 64.21 -30.20
CA THR A 154 14.32 63.75 -28.88
C THR A 154 13.39 62.53 -28.94
N LEU A 155 12.55 62.42 -29.97
CA LEU A 155 11.71 61.22 -30.18
C LEU A 155 12.58 60.01 -30.54
N SER A 156 13.57 60.18 -31.42
CA SER A 156 14.52 59.13 -31.79
C SER A 156 15.30 58.63 -30.56
N GLU A 157 15.78 59.55 -29.71
CA GLU A 157 16.44 59.23 -28.45
C GLU A 157 15.50 58.51 -27.47
N ALA A 158 14.23 58.92 -27.38
CA ALA A 158 13.22 58.23 -26.57
C ALA A 158 12.90 56.82 -27.09
N ILE A 159 12.87 56.61 -28.42
CA ILE A 159 12.68 55.30 -29.05
C ILE A 159 13.88 54.38 -28.77
N LEU A 160 15.11 54.91 -28.85
CA LEU A 160 16.31 54.17 -28.48
C LEU A 160 16.31 53.80 -26.99
N GLY A 161 15.96 54.74 -26.11
CA GLY A 161 15.81 54.48 -24.68
C GLY A 161 14.74 53.42 -24.37
N LEU A 162 13.65 53.38 -25.14
CA LEU A 162 12.62 52.32 -25.06
C LEU A 162 13.17 50.94 -25.46
N LYS A 163 14.02 50.89 -26.49
CA LYS A 163 14.66 49.65 -26.94
C LYS A 163 15.60 49.12 -25.87
N ASP A 164 16.48 49.96 -25.33
CA ASP A 164 17.41 49.59 -24.26
C ASP A 164 16.65 49.16 -22.99
N PHE A 165 15.56 49.85 -22.67
CA PHE A 165 14.67 49.47 -21.57
C PHE A 165 14.01 48.11 -21.79
N ARG A 166 13.51 47.82 -23.01
CA ARG A 166 12.92 46.51 -23.34
C ARG A 166 13.95 45.39 -23.18
N GLU A 167 15.18 45.60 -23.66
CA GLU A 167 16.26 44.62 -23.53
C GLU A 167 16.61 44.38 -22.04
N SER A 168 16.75 45.46 -21.26
CA SER A 168 16.99 45.37 -19.80
C SER A 168 15.85 44.70 -19.04
N PHE A 169 14.59 44.99 -19.41
CA PHE A 169 13.42 44.37 -18.80
C PHE A 169 13.30 42.89 -19.14
N THR A 170 13.57 42.51 -20.39
CA THR A 170 13.58 41.11 -20.83
C THR A 170 14.66 40.32 -20.08
N ALA A 171 15.88 40.86 -19.99
CA ALA A 171 16.97 40.26 -19.22
C ALA A 171 16.62 40.12 -17.72
N SER A 172 15.91 41.09 -17.14
CA SER A 172 15.46 41.02 -15.74
C SER A 172 14.41 39.92 -15.54
N ILE A 173 13.49 39.73 -16.49
CA ILE A 173 12.50 38.64 -16.45
C ILE A 173 13.21 37.29 -16.56
N GLU A 174 14.15 37.14 -17.49
CA GLU A 174 14.93 35.91 -17.65
C GLU A 174 15.70 35.58 -16.36
N GLN A 175 16.39 36.56 -15.77
CA GLN A 175 17.10 36.37 -14.51
C GLN A 175 16.18 35.97 -13.35
N ILE A 176 14.98 36.56 -13.25
CA ILE A 176 13.98 36.18 -12.23
C ILE A 176 13.48 34.75 -12.49
N SER A 177 13.19 34.42 -13.75
CA SER A 177 12.74 33.09 -14.15
C SER A 177 13.78 32.02 -13.81
N ASP A 178 15.05 32.24 -14.19
CA ASP A 178 16.16 31.33 -13.89
C ASP A 178 16.36 31.18 -12.38
N GLY A 179 16.31 32.28 -11.63
CA GLY A 179 16.43 32.26 -10.17
C GLY A 179 15.25 31.58 -9.46
N ILE A 180 14.06 31.54 -10.06
CA ILE A 180 12.92 30.75 -9.56
C ILE A 180 13.13 29.27 -9.91
N ALA A 181 13.50 28.95 -11.14
CA ALA A 181 13.76 27.59 -11.59
C ALA A 181 14.86 26.92 -10.77
N GLU A 182 15.96 27.61 -10.50
CA GLU A 182 17.07 27.12 -9.68
C GLU A 182 16.63 26.85 -8.23
N ARG A 183 15.83 27.73 -7.63
CA ARG A 183 15.28 27.53 -6.28
C ARG A 183 14.33 26.35 -6.20
N VAL A 184 13.46 26.18 -7.21
CA VAL A 184 12.56 25.02 -7.31
C VAL A 184 13.36 23.73 -7.46
N LEU A 185 14.36 23.71 -8.36
CA LEU A 185 15.23 22.55 -8.54
C LEU A 185 16.01 22.20 -7.28
N THR A 186 16.53 23.20 -6.57
CA THR A 186 17.25 23.00 -5.30
C THR A 186 16.31 22.45 -4.22
N SER A 187 15.09 22.98 -4.11
CA SER A 187 14.08 22.47 -3.18
C SER A 187 13.65 21.04 -3.52
N LEU A 188 13.53 20.69 -4.80
CA LEU A 188 13.19 19.33 -5.24
C LEU A 188 14.32 18.35 -4.93
N ARG A 189 15.59 18.74 -5.12
CA ARG A 189 16.75 17.92 -4.75
C ARG A 189 16.81 17.68 -3.25
N ALA A 190 16.65 18.73 -2.44
CA ALA A 190 16.64 18.59 -0.98
C ALA A 190 15.51 17.66 -0.50
N PHE A 191 14.31 17.78 -1.09
CA PHE A 191 13.20 16.89 -0.80
C PHE A 191 13.48 15.44 -1.20
N ASP A 192 14.12 15.21 -2.35
CA ASP A 192 14.50 13.86 -2.78
C ASP A 192 15.57 13.23 -1.89
N GLU A 193 16.54 14.02 -1.42
CA GLU A 193 17.55 13.61 -0.43
C GLU A 193 16.90 13.23 0.91
N GLU A 194 15.98 14.06 1.43
CA GLU A 194 15.21 13.75 2.65
C GLU A 194 14.38 12.47 2.49
N ARG A 195 13.72 12.30 1.34
CA ARG A 195 12.96 11.09 1.02
C ARG A 195 13.86 9.86 0.97
N HIS A 196 15.03 9.96 0.34
CA HIS A 196 16.01 8.87 0.29
C HIS A 196 16.54 8.50 1.68
N ALA A 197 16.87 9.50 2.51
CA ALA A 197 17.30 9.27 3.89
C ALA A 197 16.21 8.59 4.74
N TRP A 198 14.95 9.01 4.58
CA TRP A 198 13.81 8.41 5.25
C TRP A 198 13.59 6.95 4.82
N LEU A 199 13.67 6.65 3.51
CA LEU A 199 13.57 5.29 2.99
C LEU A 199 14.67 4.39 3.54
N HIS A 200 15.92 4.88 3.57
CA HIS A 200 17.04 4.14 4.13
C HIS A 200 16.84 3.80 5.60
N LYS A 201 16.41 4.78 6.41
CA LYS A 201 16.11 4.58 7.84
C LYS A 201 14.95 3.57 8.04
N THR A 202 13.95 3.61 7.18
CA THR A 202 12.81 2.68 7.22
C THR A 202 13.26 1.26 6.88
N LEU A 203 14.10 1.07 5.87
CA LEU A 203 14.68 -0.23 5.52
C LEU A 203 15.59 -0.77 6.64
N GLU A 204 16.39 0.09 7.26
CA GLU A 204 17.26 -0.30 8.38
C GLU A 204 16.43 -0.76 9.60
N THR A 205 15.40 -0.01 9.98
CA THR A 205 14.50 -0.40 11.07
C THR A 205 13.75 -1.70 10.76
N GLN A 206 13.30 -1.90 9.52
CA GLN A 206 12.68 -3.16 9.09
C GLN A 206 13.67 -4.34 9.16
N SER A 207 14.92 -4.13 8.77
CA SER A 207 15.99 -5.12 8.88
C SER A 207 16.24 -5.52 10.34
N GLN A 208 16.29 -4.54 11.26
CA GLN A 208 16.45 -4.80 12.70
C GLN A 208 15.27 -5.58 13.28
N VAL A 209 14.03 -5.27 12.88
CA VAL A 209 12.84 -6.02 13.29
C VAL A 209 12.89 -7.46 12.78
N GLN A 210 13.29 -7.66 11.53
CA GLN A 210 13.44 -8.99 10.93
C GLN A 210 14.53 -9.81 11.64
N GLU A 211 15.67 -9.18 11.96
CA GLU A 211 16.74 -9.82 12.72
C GLU A 211 16.26 -10.23 14.12
N SER A 212 15.60 -9.33 14.85
CA SER A 212 15.01 -9.61 16.17
C SER A 212 13.99 -10.76 16.12
N MET A 213 13.12 -10.77 15.10
CA MET A 213 12.17 -11.85 14.88
C MET A 213 12.89 -13.19 14.63
N SER A 214 13.96 -13.20 13.83
CA SER A 214 14.74 -14.41 13.56
C SER A 214 15.42 -14.97 14.82
N ILE A 215 15.91 -14.08 15.70
CA ILE A 215 16.49 -14.45 16.99
C ILE A 215 15.41 -15.08 17.89
N THR A 216 14.23 -14.48 17.95
CA THR A 216 13.10 -15.01 18.73
C THR A 216 12.62 -16.36 18.22
N GLN A 217 12.50 -16.53 16.89
CA GLN A 217 12.18 -17.83 16.29
C GLN A 217 13.22 -18.90 16.64
N ARG A 218 14.51 -18.56 16.60
CA ARG A 218 15.59 -19.47 17.01
C ARG A 218 15.50 -19.86 18.48
N LYS A 219 15.18 -18.90 19.38
CA LYS A 219 14.94 -19.18 20.80
C LYS A 219 13.76 -20.13 21.02
N ILE A 220 12.64 -19.90 20.31
CA ILE A 220 11.46 -20.77 20.37
C ILE A 220 11.82 -22.17 19.89
N TRP A 221 12.56 -22.29 18.80
CA TRP A 221 13.00 -23.58 18.27
C TRP A 221 13.87 -24.34 19.28
N ASN A 222 14.87 -23.69 19.88
CA ASN A 222 15.73 -24.30 20.89
C ASN A 222 14.93 -24.76 22.13
N ARG A 223 13.89 -24.01 22.53
CA ARG A 223 12.98 -24.40 23.62
C ARG A 223 12.18 -25.64 23.25
N LEU A 224 11.61 -25.69 22.04
CA LEU A 224 10.88 -26.85 21.54
C LEU A 224 11.77 -28.10 21.46
N GLU A 225 13.01 -27.93 21.02
CA GLU A 225 14.00 -29.01 20.98
C GLU A 225 14.32 -29.53 22.39
N THR A 226 14.51 -28.64 23.36
CA THR A 226 14.72 -29.01 24.77
C THR A 226 13.51 -29.75 25.36
N ILE A 227 12.29 -29.28 25.07
CA ILE A 227 11.06 -29.97 25.46
C ILE A 227 10.99 -31.36 24.81
N GLY A 228 11.35 -31.47 23.53
CA GLY A 228 11.42 -32.73 22.80
C GLY A 228 12.36 -33.74 23.47
N TYR A 229 13.57 -33.32 23.85
CA TYR A 229 14.50 -34.16 24.61
C TYR A 229 13.94 -34.58 25.98
N SER A 230 13.28 -33.67 26.70
CA SER A 230 12.65 -33.98 27.99
C SER A 230 11.52 -35.01 27.86
N ILE A 231 10.67 -34.88 26.84
CA ILE A 231 9.60 -35.85 26.55
C ILE A 231 10.19 -37.21 26.18
N ASP A 232 11.24 -37.27 25.35
CA ASP A 232 11.89 -38.54 25.01
C ASP A 232 12.49 -39.21 26.26
N GLN A 233 13.10 -38.42 27.14
CA GLN A 233 13.61 -38.92 28.42
C GLN A 233 12.48 -39.44 29.32
N GLN A 234 11.36 -38.71 29.45
CA GLN A 234 10.20 -39.17 30.20
C GLN A 234 9.61 -40.46 29.61
N ALA A 235 9.50 -40.56 28.28
CA ALA A 235 9.03 -41.77 27.61
C ALA A 235 9.94 -42.97 27.90
N ARG A 236 11.26 -42.80 27.88
CA ARG A 236 12.22 -43.86 28.26
C ARG A 236 12.07 -44.27 29.73
N THR A 237 11.90 -43.32 30.64
CA THR A 237 11.67 -43.64 32.06
C THR A 237 10.35 -44.36 32.29
N ALA A 238 9.28 -43.96 31.60
CA ALA A 238 7.98 -44.61 31.67
C ALA A 238 8.02 -46.04 31.10
N LEU A 239 8.77 -46.26 30.01
CA LEU A 239 9.03 -47.61 29.48
C LEU A 239 9.79 -48.48 30.49
N ALA A 240 10.83 -47.94 31.13
CA ALA A 240 11.57 -48.65 32.17
C ALA A 240 10.69 -49.00 33.39
N GLN A 241 9.83 -48.06 33.84
CA GLN A 241 8.87 -48.29 34.91
C GLN A 241 7.84 -49.37 34.54
N LYS A 242 7.34 -49.35 33.30
CA LYS A 242 6.43 -50.38 32.79
C LYS A 242 7.10 -51.76 32.78
N GLU A 243 8.38 -51.85 32.43
CA GLU A 243 9.13 -53.09 32.48
C GLU A 243 9.31 -53.57 33.94
N GLN A 244 9.57 -52.66 34.89
CA GLN A 244 9.63 -53.01 36.31
C GLN A 244 8.29 -53.52 36.85
N LEU A 245 7.17 -52.87 36.50
CA LEU A 245 5.82 -53.34 36.84
C LEU A 245 5.56 -54.75 36.30
N ALA A 246 5.94 -55.02 35.04
CA ALA A 246 5.80 -56.36 34.46
C ALA A 246 6.62 -57.42 35.23
N ARG A 247 7.79 -57.06 35.78
CA ARG A 247 8.57 -57.95 36.65
C ARG A 247 7.89 -58.19 37.99
N VAL A 248 7.28 -57.17 38.59
CA VAL A 248 6.52 -57.31 39.84
C VAL A 248 5.30 -58.20 39.63
N ASP A 249 4.55 -58.02 38.54
CA ASP A 249 3.40 -58.87 38.19
C ASP A 249 3.82 -60.34 38.00
N ALA A 250 4.99 -60.58 37.38
CA ALA A 250 5.54 -61.93 37.25
C ALA A 250 5.90 -62.55 38.61
N VAL A 251 6.51 -61.78 39.53
CA VAL A 251 6.79 -62.23 40.89
C VAL A 251 5.50 -62.50 41.66
N GLN A 252 4.50 -61.63 41.56
CA GLN A 252 3.19 -61.83 42.19
C GLN A 252 2.51 -63.11 41.68
N SER A 253 2.58 -63.36 40.37
CA SER A 253 2.04 -64.59 39.76
C SER A 253 2.76 -65.84 40.29
N ALA A 254 4.09 -65.78 40.45
CA ALA A 254 4.87 -66.86 41.05
C ALA A 254 4.48 -67.10 42.52
N ILE A 255 4.33 -66.04 43.31
CA ILE A 255 3.86 -66.14 44.71
C ILE A 255 2.47 -66.77 44.77
N GLN A 256 1.53 -66.36 43.91
CA GLN A 256 0.19 -66.96 43.86
C GLN A 256 0.25 -68.44 43.52
N GLN A 257 1.12 -68.84 42.59
CA GLN A 257 1.34 -70.24 42.24
C GLN A 257 1.91 -71.04 43.43
N ASP A 258 2.89 -70.49 44.15
CA ASP A 258 3.46 -71.13 45.35
C ASP A 258 2.44 -71.27 46.47
N CYS A 259 1.62 -70.23 46.71
CA CYS A 259 0.51 -70.31 47.66
C CYS A 259 -0.50 -71.39 47.27
N GLN A 260 -0.83 -71.52 45.98
CA GLN A 260 -1.72 -72.58 45.51
C GLN A 260 -1.11 -73.97 45.74
N CYS A 261 0.19 -74.15 45.45
CA CYS A 261 0.90 -75.40 45.75
C CYS A 261 0.88 -75.74 47.25
N LEU A 262 1.01 -74.75 48.14
CA LEU A 262 0.92 -74.95 49.58
C LEU A 262 -0.50 -75.35 50.02
N VAL A 263 -1.54 -74.75 49.43
CA VAL A 263 -2.94 -75.13 49.69
C VAL A 263 -3.19 -76.56 49.21
N ASP A 264 -2.70 -76.93 48.03
CA ASP A 264 -2.83 -78.29 47.49
C ASP A 264 -2.08 -79.30 48.36
N LEU A 265 -0.88 -78.97 48.83
CA LEU A 265 -0.12 -79.78 49.78
C LEU A 265 -0.90 -79.95 51.09
N GLN A 266 -1.44 -78.87 51.66
CA GLN A 266 -2.26 -78.91 52.86
C GLN A 266 -3.49 -79.82 52.65
N GLN A 267 -4.21 -79.68 51.54
CA GLN A 267 -5.35 -80.54 51.21
C GLN A 267 -4.94 -82.01 51.04
N ASN A 268 -3.79 -82.28 50.43
CA ASN A 268 -3.26 -83.64 50.27
C ASN A 268 -2.83 -84.25 51.60
N VAL A 269 -2.22 -83.47 52.50
CA VAL A 269 -1.92 -83.89 53.87
C VAL A 269 -3.21 -84.19 54.63
N PHE A 270 -4.23 -83.34 54.54
CA PHE A 270 -5.54 -83.59 55.15
C PHE A 270 -6.22 -84.84 54.58
N LYS A 271 -6.18 -85.05 53.26
CA LYS A 271 -6.67 -86.28 52.63
C LYS A 271 -5.90 -87.50 53.10
N SER A 272 -4.57 -87.41 53.21
CA SER A 272 -3.73 -88.49 53.73
C SER A 272 -4.07 -88.80 55.19
N PHE A 273 -4.24 -87.78 56.04
CA PHE A 273 -4.70 -87.94 57.42
C PHE A 273 -6.09 -88.57 57.49
N ARG A 274 -7.02 -88.13 56.64
CA ARG A 274 -8.36 -88.70 56.58
C ARG A 274 -8.34 -90.16 56.12
N ASN A 275 -7.60 -90.47 55.05
CA ASN A 275 -7.42 -91.84 54.57
C ASN A 275 -6.72 -92.72 55.61
N SER A 276 -5.74 -92.17 56.34
CA SER A 276 -5.06 -92.85 57.45
C SER A 276 -6.01 -93.04 58.63
N SER A 277 -6.90 -92.09 58.90
CA SER A 277 -7.95 -92.20 59.93
C SER A 277 -9.00 -93.24 59.54
N GLU A 278 -9.41 -93.29 58.27
CA GLU A 278 -10.31 -94.31 57.73
C GLU A 278 -9.63 -95.69 57.71
N GLN A 279 -8.33 -95.77 57.42
CA GLN A 279 -7.53 -96.99 57.61
C GLN A 279 -7.41 -97.36 59.09
N GLN A 280 -7.32 -96.38 60.00
CA GLN A 280 -7.28 -96.58 61.44
C GLN A 280 -8.64 -97.05 61.99
N GLU A 281 -9.76 -96.56 61.45
CA GLU A 281 -11.11 -97.09 61.71
C GLU A 281 -11.25 -98.52 61.16
N SER A 282 -10.77 -98.81 59.95
CA SER A 282 -10.78 -100.19 59.41
C SER A 282 -9.85 -101.14 60.18
N LEU A 283 -8.77 -100.60 60.76
CA LEU A 283 -7.87 -101.31 61.67
C LEU A 283 -8.53 -101.47 63.02
N GLN A 284 -9.27 -100.49 63.54
CA GLN A 284 -10.06 -100.63 64.77
C GLN A 284 -11.16 -101.67 64.59
N ASP A 285 -11.87 -101.72 63.47
CA ASP A 285 -12.85 -102.76 63.18
C ASP A 285 -12.20 -104.15 63.02
N ASN A 286 -11.00 -104.23 62.44
CA ASN A 286 -10.23 -105.48 62.41
C ASN A 286 -9.67 -105.89 63.79
N ILE A 287 -9.25 -104.92 64.61
CA ILE A 287 -8.68 -105.12 65.96
C ILE A 287 -9.79 -105.48 66.97
N PHE A 288 -10.97 -104.87 66.88
CA PHE A 288 -12.14 -105.25 67.70
C PHE A 288 -12.69 -106.64 67.34
N SER A 289 -12.36 -107.18 66.16
CA SER A 289 -12.63 -108.59 65.85
C SER A 289 -11.54 -109.57 66.32
N LYS A 290 -10.34 -109.09 66.72
CA LYS A 290 -9.18 -109.97 66.99
C LYS A 290 -8.38 -109.73 68.27
N ILE A 291 -8.68 -108.72 69.09
CA ILE A 291 -7.97 -108.49 70.36
C ILE A 291 -8.97 -108.25 71.49
N GLY A 292 -9.78 -109.29 71.75
CA GLY A 292 -10.44 -109.52 73.04
C GLY A 292 -9.55 -110.27 74.04
N SER A 293 -8.23 -110.24 73.85
CA SER A 293 -7.26 -110.82 74.79
C SER A 293 -5.92 -110.12 74.65
N GLY A 294 -5.56 -109.27 75.61
CA GLY A 294 -4.23 -108.67 75.68
C GLY A 294 -4.20 -107.30 76.32
N MET A 295 -4.74 -107.20 77.54
CA MET A 295 -4.34 -106.15 78.48
C MET A 295 -2.82 -106.28 78.74
N GLU A 296 -2.19 -105.15 79.05
CA GLU A 296 -0.77 -104.97 79.41
C GLU A 296 0.18 -104.75 78.23
N ASN A 297 0.33 -103.47 77.85
CA ASN A 297 1.63 -102.77 77.64
C ASN A 297 1.45 -101.54 76.74
N LEU A 298 1.02 -100.39 77.29
CA LEU A 298 1.28 -99.09 76.66
C LEU A 298 1.28 -97.90 77.64
N GLU A 299 1.65 -98.14 78.89
CA GLU A 299 1.98 -97.09 79.87
C GLU A 299 3.35 -96.44 79.53
N THR A 300 4.09 -97.00 78.56
CA THR A 300 5.43 -96.59 78.16
C THR A 300 5.48 -95.57 76.99
N TYR A 301 4.33 -95.11 76.45
CA TYR A 301 4.34 -94.16 75.31
C TYR A 301 3.93 -92.72 75.67
N MET A 302 3.40 -92.48 76.88
CA MET A 302 2.97 -91.13 77.28
C MET A 302 4.11 -90.18 77.70
N VAL A 303 5.36 -90.64 77.70
CA VAL A 303 6.55 -89.82 78.03
C VAL A 303 7.15 -89.12 76.80
N ASN A 304 6.72 -89.41 75.57
CA ASN A 304 7.35 -88.86 74.34
C ASN A 304 6.51 -87.85 73.52
N SER A 305 5.40 -87.30 74.03
CA SER A 305 4.53 -86.44 73.20
C SER A 305 4.20 -85.05 73.75
N LEU A 306 4.77 -84.62 74.88
CA LEU A 306 4.65 -83.22 75.36
C LEU A 306 6.00 -82.52 75.29
N GLY A 307 6.49 -82.32 74.05
CA GLY A 307 7.62 -81.48 73.72
C GLY A 307 7.30 -79.99 73.93
N TRP A 308 7.22 -79.58 75.19
CA TRP A 308 7.20 -78.17 75.58
C TRP A 308 8.62 -77.77 75.97
N THR A 309 9.45 -77.45 74.97
CA THR A 309 10.71 -76.75 75.21
C THR A 309 10.45 -75.26 75.34
N ALA A 310 10.69 -74.76 76.55
CA ALA A 310 10.80 -73.35 76.85
C ALA A 310 12.06 -72.77 76.18
N GLU A 311 11.89 -72.09 75.06
CA GLU A 311 12.88 -71.11 74.58
C GLU A 311 12.22 -69.73 74.61
N LEU A 312 12.42 -69.02 75.72
CA LEU A 312 12.32 -67.58 75.74
C LEU A 312 13.44 -67.04 74.83
N PRO A 313 13.14 -66.23 73.80
CA PRO A 313 14.17 -65.65 72.95
C PRO A 313 15.09 -64.81 73.82
N SER A 314 16.40 -64.98 73.65
CA SER A 314 17.41 -64.27 74.45
C SER A 314 17.20 -62.76 74.33
N LEU A 315 17.46 -62.03 75.41
CA LEU A 315 17.40 -60.56 75.45
C LEU A 315 18.23 -59.89 74.33
N SER A 316 19.27 -60.57 73.80
CA SER A 316 20.04 -60.04 72.67
C SER A 316 19.25 -60.03 71.36
N ALA A 317 18.29 -60.94 71.16
CA ALA A 317 17.40 -60.94 69.99
C ALA A 317 16.39 -59.78 70.05
N ALA A 318 15.91 -59.44 71.26
CA ALA A 318 15.03 -58.29 71.46
C ALA A 318 15.75 -56.94 71.27
N PHE A 319 17.00 -56.81 71.74
CA PHE A 319 17.81 -55.61 71.49
C PHE A 319 18.27 -55.47 70.03
N GLY A 320 18.64 -56.58 69.37
CA GLY A 320 18.95 -56.55 67.93
C GLY A 320 17.77 -56.14 67.06
N GLY A 321 16.54 -56.51 67.43
CA GLY A 321 15.32 -56.03 66.76
C GLY A 321 15.04 -54.53 66.98
N LEU A 322 15.42 -53.99 68.13
CA LEU A 322 15.25 -52.57 68.44
C LEU A 322 16.29 -51.69 67.71
N GLU A 323 17.53 -52.15 67.64
CA GLU A 323 18.61 -51.51 66.87
C GLU A 323 18.32 -51.57 65.35
N GLY A 324 17.77 -52.68 64.86
CA GLY A 324 17.25 -52.78 63.49
C GLY A 324 16.11 -51.80 63.20
N ARG A 325 15.16 -51.62 64.13
CA ARG A 325 14.09 -50.64 63.97
C ARG A 325 14.56 -49.19 64.08
N LEU A 326 15.59 -48.92 64.88
CA LEU A 326 16.16 -47.58 65.01
C LEU A 326 16.92 -47.18 63.73
N THR A 327 17.72 -48.09 63.18
CA THR A 327 18.38 -47.89 61.89
C THR A 327 17.38 -47.76 60.75
N GLU A 328 16.31 -48.56 60.73
CA GLU A 328 15.21 -48.40 59.77
C GLU A 328 14.46 -47.06 59.93
N TRP A 329 14.35 -46.56 61.16
CA TRP A 329 13.75 -45.26 61.42
C TRP A 329 14.69 -44.11 60.99
N GLU A 330 15.99 -44.23 61.21
CA GLU A 330 16.99 -43.27 60.73
C GLU A 330 17.05 -43.23 59.20
N THR A 331 17.02 -44.38 58.52
CA THR A 331 16.97 -44.41 57.05
C THR A 331 15.67 -43.79 56.53
N LYS A 332 14.51 -44.12 57.12
CA LYS A 332 13.23 -43.48 56.75
C LYS A 332 13.22 -41.98 57.03
N SER A 333 13.86 -41.52 58.10
CA SER A 333 14.01 -40.10 58.40
C SER A 333 14.88 -39.41 57.35
N GLN A 334 15.98 -40.04 56.93
CA GLN A 334 16.85 -39.54 55.87
C GLN A 334 16.13 -39.47 54.52
N GLU A 335 15.39 -40.52 54.15
CA GLU A 335 14.53 -40.55 52.96
C GLU A 335 13.49 -39.41 52.99
N MET A 336 12.88 -39.15 54.15
CA MET A 336 11.94 -38.04 54.29
C MET A 336 12.62 -36.68 54.09
N THR A 337 13.86 -36.50 54.57
CA THR A 337 14.61 -35.26 54.31
C THR A 337 14.97 -35.09 52.83
N ASP A 338 15.36 -36.16 52.14
CA ASP A 338 15.67 -36.12 50.72
C ASP A 338 14.43 -35.79 49.88
N LEU A 339 13.27 -36.38 50.24
CA LEU A 339 11.99 -36.05 49.61
C LEU A 339 11.57 -34.59 49.83
N ARG A 340 11.87 -33.99 50.99
CA ARG A 340 11.59 -32.56 51.23
C ARG A 340 12.48 -31.64 50.40
N VAL A 341 13.76 -32.01 50.23
CA VAL A 341 14.69 -31.27 49.35
C VAL A 341 14.22 -31.35 47.91
N GLU A 342 13.79 -32.53 47.45
CA GLU A 342 13.28 -32.71 46.10
C GLU A 342 11.96 -31.96 45.86
N LEU A 343 11.03 -31.96 46.83
CA LEU A 343 9.81 -31.15 46.75
C LEU A 343 10.15 -29.65 46.63
N SER A 344 11.07 -29.14 47.44
CA SER A 344 11.51 -27.74 47.37
C SER A 344 12.15 -27.41 46.01
N ARG A 345 12.91 -28.35 45.45
CA ARG A 345 13.53 -28.22 44.12
C ARG A 345 12.47 -28.17 43.01
N LEU A 346 11.47 -29.05 43.09
CA LEU A 346 10.36 -29.08 42.13
C LEU A 346 9.48 -27.84 42.23
N GLU A 347 9.19 -27.34 43.44
CA GLU A 347 8.46 -26.09 43.64
C GLU A 347 9.20 -24.88 43.05
N ALA A 348 10.53 -24.82 43.21
CA ALA A 348 11.35 -23.78 42.61
C ALA A 348 11.33 -23.82 41.07
N LEU A 349 11.44 -25.01 40.48
CA LEU A 349 11.31 -25.21 39.03
C LEU A 349 9.92 -24.84 38.52
N LEU A 350 8.87 -25.16 39.29
CA LEU A 350 7.49 -24.83 38.92
C LEU A 350 7.29 -23.30 38.91
N ARG A 351 7.81 -22.58 39.90
CA ARG A 351 7.81 -21.09 39.88
C ARG A 351 8.60 -20.51 38.70
N GLU A 352 9.76 -21.07 38.38
CA GLU A 352 10.58 -20.59 37.26
C GLU A 352 9.85 -20.79 35.92
N THR A 353 9.26 -21.97 35.71
CA THR A 353 8.49 -22.27 34.50
C THR A 353 7.20 -21.45 34.40
N GLU A 354 6.52 -21.16 35.51
CA GLU A 354 5.39 -20.22 35.54
C GLU A 354 5.82 -18.80 35.15
N GLY A 355 6.98 -18.34 35.66
CA GLY A 355 7.56 -17.05 35.28
C GLY A 355 7.90 -16.95 33.79
N ASP A 356 8.46 -18.02 33.23
CA ASP A 356 8.78 -18.10 31.80
C ASP A 356 7.54 -18.19 30.90
N LEU A 357 6.50 -18.91 31.34
CA LEU A 357 5.19 -18.90 30.69
C LEU A 357 4.55 -17.52 30.73
N GLY A 358 4.67 -16.80 31.85
CA GLY A 358 4.22 -15.41 31.98
C GLY A 358 4.91 -14.49 30.98
N ARG A 359 6.25 -14.54 30.89
CA ARG A 359 7.03 -13.77 29.92
C ARG A 359 6.65 -14.09 28.48
N THR A 360 6.51 -15.38 28.15
CA THR A 360 6.14 -15.83 26.80
C THR A 360 4.72 -15.39 26.42
N ARG A 361 3.77 -15.36 27.38
CA ARG A 361 2.43 -14.82 27.15
C ARG A 361 2.44 -13.31 26.89
N GLN A 362 3.26 -12.57 27.63
CA GLN A 362 3.39 -11.13 27.43
C GLN A 362 4.01 -10.81 26.07
N GLU A 363 5.12 -11.46 25.70
CA GLU A 363 5.75 -11.31 24.38
C GLU A 363 4.76 -11.63 23.24
N LYS A 364 3.89 -12.63 23.43
CA LYS A 364 2.83 -12.95 22.46
C LYS A 364 1.77 -11.83 22.36
N LEU A 365 1.35 -11.25 23.49
CA LEU A 365 0.42 -10.11 23.49
C LEU A 365 1.03 -8.89 22.81
N ASP A 366 2.29 -8.59 23.10
CA ASP A 366 3.01 -7.48 22.48
C ASP A 366 3.16 -7.71 20.96
N GLY A 367 3.51 -8.93 20.55
CA GLY A 367 3.56 -9.31 19.13
C GLY A 367 2.23 -9.19 18.41
N LEU A 368 1.12 -9.56 19.05
CA LEU A 368 -0.24 -9.36 18.49
C LEU A 368 -0.58 -7.88 18.35
N SER A 369 -0.19 -7.04 19.33
CA SER A 369 -0.41 -5.59 19.25
C SER A 369 0.40 -4.92 18.13
N GLN A 370 1.63 -5.39 17.87
CA GLN A 370 2.43 -4.93 16.74
C GLN A 370 1.82 -5.38 15.40
N GLN A 371 1.32 -6.62 15.36
CA GLN A 371 0.65 -7.15 14.18
C GLN A 371 -0.62 -6.35 13.81
N THR A 372 -1.41 -5.91 14.80
CA THR A 372 -2.58 -5.05 14.53
C THR A 372 -2.16 -3.70 13.96
N VAL A 373 -1.14 -3.05 14.51
CA VAL A 373 -0.63 -1.76 13.99
C VAL A 373 -0.13 -1.88 12.55
N LEU A 374 0.62 -2.96 12.23
CA LEU A 374 1.09 -3.19 10.87
C LEU A 374 -0.05 -3.47 9.88
N ASN A 375 -1.10 -4.18 10.32
CA ASN A 375 -2.29 -4.40 9.49
C ASN A 375 -3.03 -3.09 9.19
N ASP A 376 -3.17 -2.21 10.19
CA ASP A 376 -3.81 -0.90 10.02
C ASP A 376 -3.03 -0.02 9.04
N GLN A 377 -1.69 -0.03 9.12
CA GLN A 377 -0.81 0.66 8.17
C GLN A 377 -0.94 0.11 6.74
N LEU A 378 -0.98 -1.21 6.59
CA LEU A 378 -1.17 -1.84 5.28
C LEU A 378 -2.54 -1.52 4.68
N GLN A 379 -3.58 -1.42 5.52
CA GLN A 379 -4.91 -1.04 5.08
C GLN A 379 -4.95 0.42 4.61
N SER A 380 -4.39 1.34 5.40
CA SER A 380 -4.29 2.77 5.01
C SER A 380 -3.50 2.97 3.71
N LEU A 381 -2.42 2.22 3.50
CA LEU A 381 -1.67 2.26 2.25
C LEU A 381 -2.49 1.75 1.06
N ARG A 382 -3.28 0.68 1.25
CA ARG A 382 -4.18 0.16 0.20
C ARG A 382 -5.25 1.18 -0.18
N GLU A 383 -5.85 1.83 0.81
CA GLU A 383 -6.85 2.89 0.58
C GLU A 383 -6.25 4.08 -0.17
N THR A 384 -5.05 4.51 0.20
CA THR A 384 -4.32 5.59 -0.47
C THR A 384 -3.97 5.23 -1.92
N LEU A 385 -3.53 3.99 -2.16
CA LEU A 385 -3.25 3.49 -3.51
C LEU A 385 -4.54 3.46 -4.36
N GLN A 386 -5.64 2.96 -3.80
CA GLN A 386 -6.94 2.95 -4.47
C GLN A 386 -7.44 4.37 -4.78
N GLN A 387 -7.29 5.31 -3.86
CA GLN A 387 -7.67 6.70 -4.05
C GLN A 387 -6.83 7.38 -5.13
N THR A 388 -5.51 7.19 -5.12
CA THR A 388 -4.63 7.76 -6.16
C THR A 388 -4.89 7.13 -7.54
N SER A 389 -5.17 5.83 -7.60
CA SER A 389 -5.58 5.16 -8.85
C SER A 389 -6.85 5.76 -9.42
N THR A 390 -7.89 5.94 -8.59
CA THR A 390 -9.15 6.56 -9.05
C THR A 390 -8.96 8.02 -9.46
N GLN A 391 -8.14 8.79 -8.73
CA GLN A 391 -7.79 10.15 -9.12
C GLN A 391 -7.06 10.19 -10.47
N LEU A 392 -6.12 9.28 -10.71
CA LEU A 392 -5.42 9.18 -11.98
C LEU A 392 -6.40 8.85 -13.12
N GLU A 393 -7.27 7.85 -12.95
CA GLU A 393 -8.30 7.49 -13.94
C GLU A 393 -9.24 8.67 -14.23
N THR A 394 -9.70 9.39 -13.20
CA THR A 394 -10.56 10.56 -13.41
C THR A 394 -9.83 11.72 -14.11
N ALA A 395 -8.55 11.94 -13.80
CA ALA A 395 -7.72 12.96 -14.44
C ALA A 395 -7.42 12.59 -15.90
N GLU A 396 -7.15 11.32 -16.18
CA GLU A 396 -6.96 10.80 -17.54
C GLU A 396 -8.24 10.95 -18.37
N LEU A 397 -9.41 10.59 -17.81
CA LEU A 397 -10.69 10.78 -18.48
C LEU A 397 -11.00 12.27 -18.72
N ALA A 398 -10.74 13.14 -17.74
CA ALA A 398 -10.94 14.58 -17.91
C ALA A 398 -9.98 15.17 -18.97
N SER A 399 -8.72 14.73 -18.97
CA SER A 399 -7.72 15.11 -19.98
C SER A 399 -8.14 14.65 -21.38
N LEU A 400 -8.61 13.41 -21.50
CA LEU A 400 -9.11 12.84 -22.76
C LEU A 400 -10.35 13.58 -23.28
N LEU A 401 -11.31 13.92 -22.40
CA LEU A 401 -12.49 14.68 -22.80
C LEU A 401 -12.12 16.10 -23.26
N ASN A 402 -11.16 16.74 -22.58
CA ASN A 402 -10.65 18.05 -22.96
C ASN A 402 -9.89 18.01 -24.28
N SER A 403 -9.04 17.01 -24.51
CA SER A 403 -8.33 16.84 -25.78
C SER A 403 -9.30 16.55 -26.93
N MET A 404 -10.32 15.71 -26.72
CA MET A 404 -11.36 15.43 -27.71
C MET A 404 -12.26 16.62 -28.03
N LYS A 405 -12.49 17.52 -27.06
CA LYS A 405 -13.14 18.80 -27.31
C LYS A 405 -12.24 19.70 -28.16
N ARG A 406 -10.98 19.86 -27.78
CA ARG A 406 -10.02 20.71 -28.50
C ARG A 406 -9.75 20.22 -29.94
N ILE A 407 -9.68 18.91 -30.15
CA ILE A 407 -9.60 18.31 -31.50
C ILE A 407 -10.82 18.69 -32.33
N ARG A 408 -12.04 18.60 -31.77
CA ARG A 408 -13.25 19.03 -32.48
C ARG A 408 -13.20 20.52 -32.82
N ASP A 409 -12.78 21.36 -31.89
CA ASP A 409 -12.66 22.81 -32.11
C ASP A 409 -11.68 23.10 -33.27
N ILE A 410 -10.56 22.38 -33.35
CA ILE A 410 -9.61 22.48 -34.48
C ILE A 410 -10.23 21.95 -35.79
N GLU A 411 -10.90 20.79 -35.76
CA GLU A 411 -11.58 20.23 -36.94
C GLU A 411 -12.67 21.17 -37.48
N THR A 412 -13.37 21.92 -36.61
CA THR A 412 -14.41 22.88 -37.03
C THR A 412 -13.88 24.07 -37.81
N LYS A 413 -12.59 24.41 -37.69
CA LYS A 413 -11.94 25.44 -38.52
C LYS A 413 -11.84 25.02 -39.99
N GLY A 414 -11.94 23.73 -40.29
CA GLY A 414 -11.98 23.20 -41.66
C GLY A 414 -10.62 23.10 -42.35
N ASN A 415 -9.52 23.26 -41.63
CA ASN A 415 -8.15 23.14 -42.16
C ASN A 415 -7.68 21.68 -42.19
N ILE A 416 -8.00 20.92 -41.14
CA ILE A 416 -7.58 19.53 -40.96
C ILE A 416 -8.73 18.64 -40.50
N LYS A 417 -8.61 17.35 -40.76
CA LYS A 417 -9.47 16.30 -40.25
C LYS A 417 -8.63 15.18 -39.64
N LEU A 418 -8.91 14.80 -38.40
CA LEU A 418 -8.20 13.73 -37.71
C LEU A 418 -9.01 12.43 -37.78
N ASP A 419 -8.43 11.41 -38.39
CA ASP A 419 -8.93 10.05 -38.28
C ASP A 419 -8.59 9.48 -36.91
N ARG A 420 -9.57 9.51 -36.01
CA ARG A 420 -9.43 9.09 -34.61
C ARG A 420 -9.16 7.60 -34.45
N GLN A 421 -9.39 6.79 -35.47
CA GLN A 421 -9.11 5.35 -35.42
C GLN A 421 -7.64 5.03 -35.72
N PHE A 422 -7.01 5.82 -36.60
CA PHE A 422 -5.67 5.53 -37.11
C PHE A 422 -4.64 6.63 -36.81
N GLY A 423 -5.06 7.70 -36.14
CA GLY A 423 -4.22 8.88 -35.92
C GLY A 423 -3.82 9.59 -37.20
N ARG A 424 -4.56 9.38 -38.30
CA ARG A 424 -4.22 9.95 -39.59
C ARG A 424 -4.75 11.37 -39.67
N ILE A 425 -3.87 12.34 -39.86
CA ILE A 425 -4.26 13.73 -40.11
C ILE A 425 -4.35 13.93 -41.62
N VAL A 426 -5.51 14.39 -42.08
CA VAL A 426 -5.80 14.72 -43.48
C VAL A 426 -6.02 16.22 -43.58
N PHE A 427 -5.21 16.91 -44.38
CA PHE A 427 -5.45 18.31 -44.67
C PHE A 427 -6.67 18.45 -45.59
N LEU A 428 -7.67 19.21 -45.14
CA LEU A 428 -8.86 19.52 -45.95
C LEU A 428 -8.56 20.64 -46.94
N GLN A 429 -7.73 21.60 -46.51
CA GLN A 429 -7.14 22.60 -47.40
C GLN A 429 -5.81 22.07 -47.94
N GLN A 430 -5.66 22.05 -49.27
CA GLN A 430 -4.45 21.52 -49.90
C GLN A 430 -3.28 22.49 -49.72
N LEU A 431 -2.17 21.99 -49.17
CA LEU A 431 -0.91 22.71 -49.13
C LEU A 431 -0.26 22.68 -50.51
N ALA A 432 -0.30 23.81 -51.21
CA ALA A 432 0.36 23.95 -52.50
C ALA A 432 1.86 24.23 -52.32
N PHE A 433 2.69 23.52 -53.09
CA PHE A 433 4.15 23.67 -53.07
C PHE A 433 4.67 24.21 -54.41
N LEU A 434 5.71 25.03 -54.35
CA LEU A 434 6.47 25.53 -55.51
C LEU A 434 7.86 24.87 -55.53
N PRO A 435 8.35 24.39 -56.69
CA PRO A 435 7.59 24.24 -57.94
C PRO A 435 6.59 23.07 -57.85
N SER A 436 5.46 23.20 -58.57
CA SER A 436 4.43 22.14 -58.63
C SER A 436 4.91 20.91 -59.40
N VAL A 437 5.79 21.12 -60.39
CA VAL A 437 6.43 20.10 -61.22
C VAL A 437 7.95 20.25 -61.08
N PRO A 438 8.70 19.15 -60.91
CA PRO A 438 10.15 19.23 -60.84
C PRO A 438 10.72 19.82 -62.14
N PRO A 439 11.73 20.70 -62.07
CA PRO A 439 12.39 21.26 -63.26
C PRO A 439 12.95 20.15 -64.15
N LYS A 440 12.97 20.36 -65.48
CA LYS A 440 13.56 19.39 -66.44
C LYS A 440 15.03 19.06 -66.13
N ASP A 441 15.74 20.01 -65.53
CA ASP A 441 17.16 19.90 -65.18
C ASP A 441 17.39 19.47 -63.72
N ALA A 442 16.38 18.87 -63.06
CA ALA A 442 16.46 18.46 -61.65
C ALA A 442 17.60 17.49 -61.31
N LYS A 443 18.21 16.84 -62.31
CA LYS A 443 19.40 15.99 -62.12
C LYS A 443 20.67 16.81 -61.86
N GLN A 444 20.74 18.05 -62.34
CA GLN A 444 21.91 18.92 -62.22
C GLN A 444 21.73 20.00 -61.13
N ASN A 445 20.50 20.49 -60.93
CA ASN A 445 20.20 21.52 -59.96
C ASN A 445 19.31 20.99 -58.83
N PRO A 446 19.70 21.17 -57.54
CA PRO A 446 18.88 20.75 -56.42
C PRO A 446 17.54 21.49 -56.43
N VAL A 447 16.44 20.74 -56.38
CA VAL A 447 15.08 21.30 -56.33
C VAL A 447 14.87 22.01 -54.99
N THR A 448 14.76 23.34 -55.01
CA THR A 448 14.31 24.14 -53.86
C THR A 448 12.80 24.07 -53.78
N VAL A 449 12.28 23.60 -52.65
CA VAL A 449 10.83 23.49 -52.40
C VAL A 449 10.42 24.61 -51.44
N ALA A 450 9.40 25.36 -51.80
CA ALA A 450 8.77 26.38 -50.95
C ALA A 450 7.25 26.20 -50.93
N LEU A 451 6.58 26.80 -49.94
CA LEU A 451 5.12 26.85 -49.90
C LEU A 451 4.62 27.91 -50.88
N ALA A 452 3.59 27.60 -51.66
CA ALA A 452 3.07 28.49 -52.70
C ALA A 452 2.36 29.71 -52.10
N ASP A 453 1.58 29.49 -51.05
CA ASP A 453 0.92 30.52 -50.24
C ASP A 453 1.35 30.34 -48.77
N PRO A 454 2.29 31.14 -48.27
CA PRO A 454 2.79 31.01 -46.91
C PRO A 454 1.70 31.34 -45.87
N SER A 455 0.78 32.27 -46.16
CA SER A 455 -0.25 32.69 -45.20
C SER A 455 -1.31 31.61 -45.01
N GLN A 456 -1.77 30.99 -46.10
CA GLN A 456 -2.68 29.84 -46.00
C GLN A 456 -2.00 28.65 -45.32
N ALA A 457 -0.75 28.36 -45.70
CA ALA A 457 0.00 27.26 -45.11
C ALA A 457 0.22 27.46 -43.61
N GLU A 458 0.49 28.68 -43.15
CA GLU A 458 0.66 29.00 -41.74
C GLU A 458 -0.59 28.64 -40.92
N SER A 459 -1.80 29.01 -41.36
CA SER A 459 -3.04 28.66 -40.65
C SER A 459 -3.28 27.15 -40.57
N VAL A 460 -3.01 26.43 -41.66
CA VAL A 460 -3.18 24.96 -41.70
C VAL A 460 -2.13 24.26 -40.82
N LEU A 461 -0.90 24.77 -40.83
CA LEU A 461 0.21 24.19 -40.07
C LEU A 461 0.16 24.56 -38.58
N GLU A 462 -0.45 25.69 -38.21
CA GLU A 462 -0.74 26.04 -36.82
C GLU A 462 -1.75 25.07 -36.20
N ASP A 463 -2.87 24.83 -36.88
CA ASP A 463 -3.87 23.83 -36.44
C ASP A 463 -3.28 22.42 -36.34
N PHE A 464 -2.41 22.09 -37.28
CA PHE A 464 -1.67 20.83 -37.27
C PHE A 464 -0.70 20.76 -36.08
N ALA A 465 0.10 21.81 -35.85
CA ALA A 465 1.01 21.88 -34.71
C ALA A 465 0.27 21.77 -33.37
N ASP A 466 -0.91 22.39 -33.26
CA ASP A 466 -1.78 22.28 -32.10
C ASP A 466 -2.24 20.84 -31.83
N VAL A 467 -2.67 20.10 -32.87
CA VAL A 467 -3.02 18.68 -32.74
C VAL A 467 -1.82 17.86 -32.30
N VAL A 468 -0.65 18.06 -32.91
CA VAL A 468 0.55 17.28 -32.57
C VAL A 468 1.04 17.56 -31.15
N LYS A 469 1.00 18.83 -30.71
CA LYS A 469 1.36 19.25 -29.34
C LYS A 469 0.47 18.60 -28.27
N MET A 470 -0.79 18.27 -28.58
CA MET A 470 -1.68 17.60 -27.63
C MET A 470 -1.25 16.16 -27.31
N PHE A 471 -0.66 15.45 -28.27
CA PHE A 471 -0.32 14.03 -28.08
C PHE A 471 1.13 13.80 -27.62
N GLN A 472 2.06 14.71 -27.92
CA GLN A 472 3.49 14.60 -27.58
C GLN A 472 4.17 13.28 -28.03
N VAL A 473 3.59 12.59 -29.01
CA VAL A 473 4.06 11.31 -29.56
C VAL A 473 5.02 11.51 -30.73
N PRO A 474 5.84 10.50 -31.07
CA PRO A 474 6.56 10.48 -32.34
C PRO A 474 5.62 10.62 -33.54
N LEU A 475 6.02 11.44 -34.49
CA LEU A 475 5.26 11.83 -35.67
C LEU A 475 5.97 11.31 -36.93
N ASN A 476 5.22 10.65 -37.82
CA ASN A 476 5.70 10.29 -39.14
C ASN A 476 4.95 11.08 -40.23
N ILE A 477 5.67 12.00 -40.87
CA ILE A 477 5.19 12.83 -41.96
C ILE A 477 5.42 12.08 -43.27
N SER A 478 4.34 11.61 -43.90
CA SER A 478 4.43 10.98 -45.23
C SER A 478 3.75 11.85 -46.29
N ILE A 479 4.51 12.30 -47.28
CA ILE A 479 3.96 13.04 -48.42
C ILE A 479 3.98 12.14 -49.64
N SER A 480 2.80 11.94 -50.25
CA SER A 480 2.68 11.24 -51.52
C SER A 480 2.48 12.22 -52.66
N CYS A 481 3.42 12.23 -53.61
CA CYS A 481 3.31 13.03 -54.85
C CYS A 481 2.74 12.19 -56.00
N LYS A 482 1.91 12.80 -56.85
CA LYS A 482 1.36 12.18 -58.05
C LYS A 482 2.32 12.33 -59.23
N ILE A 483 2.77 11.22 -59.83
CA ILE A 483 3.60 11.27 -61.04
C ILE A 483 2.71 11.54 -62.26
N PRO A 484 2.98 12.57 -63.08
CA PRO A 484 2.43 12.66 -64.43
C PRO A 484 2.98 11.55 -65.34
N LYS A 485 2.26 11.22 -66.41
CA LYS A 485 2.71 10.19 -67.37
C LYS A 485 4.10 10.54 -67.92
N GLY A 486 5.08 9.68 -67.68
CA GLY A 486 6.47 9.86 -68.15
C GLY A 486 7.43 10.57 -67.19
N GLY A 487 7.03 10.86 -65.95
CA GLY A 487 7.94 11.39 -64.93
C GLY A 487 8.90 10.33 -64.35
N ASP A 488 10.13 10.74 -64.02
CA ASP A 488 11.12 9.88 -63.36
C ASP A 488 10.78 9.70 -61.87
N THR A 489 10.47 8.48 -61.46
CA THR A 489 10.05 8.13 -60.09
C THR A 489 11.03 8.63 -59.03
N ALA A 490 12.33 8.56 -59.29
CA ALA A 490 13.36 8.97 -58.32
C ALA A 490 13.30 10.48 -58.03
N VAL A 491 13.08 11.29 -59.07
CA VAL A 491 12.97 12.75 -58.95
C VAL A 491 11.71 13.14 -58.16
N TRP A 492 10.59 12.46 -58.41
CA TRP A 492 9.34 12.70 -57.68
C TRP A 492 9.40 12.26 -56.21
N GLN A 493 10.13 11.17 -55.92
CA GLN A 493 10.36 10.71 -54.55
C GLN A 493 11.27 11.67 -53.77
N ASP A 494 12.34 12.19 -54.39
CA ASP A 494 13.19 13.23 -53.79
C ASP A 494 12.39 14.51 -53.51
N MET A 495 11.58 14.96 -54.48
CA MET A 495 10.70 16.11 -54.29
C MET A 495 9.68 15.91 -53.17
N ALA A 496 9.07 14.71 -53.06
CA ALA A 496 8.16 14.37 -51.98
C ALA A 496 8.87 14.40 -50.61
N THR A 497 10.10 13.88 -50.54
CA THR A 497 10.93 13.87 -49.32
C THR A 497 11.28 15.29 -48.90
N LYS A 498 11.67 16.15 -49.84
CA LYS A 498 11.95 17.58 -49.58
C LYS A 498 10.71 18.35 -49.14
N ARG A 499 9.54 18.08 -49.73
CA ARG A 499 8.26 18.64 -49.24
C ARG A 499 7.98 18.21 -47.80
N ALA A 500 8.24 16.95 -47.45
CA ALA A 500 8.06 16.46 -46.08
C ALA A 500 9.05 17.13 -45.11
N GLN A 501 10.28 17.37 -45.55
CA GLN A 501 11.28 18.09 -44.78
C GLN A 501 10.85 19.53 -44.48
N VAL A 502 10.29 20.26 -45.46
CA VAL A 502 9.77 21.63 -45.22
C VAL A 502 8.70 21.64 -44.11
N LEU A 503 7.84 20.62 -44.06
CA LEU A 503 6.85 20.50 -42.98
C LEU A 503 7.51 20.17 -41.62
N LYS A 504 8.55 19.32 -41.62
CA LYS A 504 9.34 19.04 -40.41
C LYS A 504 10.00 20.32 -39.89
N ASP A 505 10.66 21.08 -40.76
CA ASP A 505 11.35 22.31 -40.39
C ASP A 505 10.36 23.33 -39.79
N TYR A 506 9.16 23.44 -40.38
CA TYR A 506 8.10 24.29 -39.83
C TYR A 506 7.67 23.85 -38.41
N LEU A 507 7.48 22.54 -38.17
CA LEU A 507 7.14 22.03 -36.84
C LEU A 507 8.25 22.26 -35.81
N VAL A 508 9.50 22.05 -36.21
CA VAL A 508 10.68 22.29 -35.36
C VAL A 508 10.77 23.76 -34.99
N ASN A 509 10.57 24.67 -35.95
CA ASN A 509 10.53 26.10 -35.71
C ASN A 509 9.37 26.52 -34.78
N ASN A 510 8.29 25.74 -34.72
CA ASN A 510 7.17 25.92 -33.79
C ASN A 510 7.37 25.25 -32.42
N GLY A 511 8.60 24.82 -32.12
CA GLY A 511 9.03 24.27 -30.83
C GLY A 511 8.78 22.77 -30.68
N PHE A 512 8.51 22.03 -31.76
CA PHE A 512 8.40 20.57 -31.69
C PHE A 512 9.80 19.93 -31.73
N PRO A 513 10.10 18.93 -30.89
CA PRO A 513 11.44 18.38 -30.80
C PRO A 513 11.77 17.54 -32.05
N GLU A 514 12.95 17.79 -32.63
CA GLU A 514 13.34 17.27 -33.95
C GLU A 514 13.44 15.73 -33.98
N ASP A 515 13.88 15.14 -32.87
CA ASP A 515 14.03 13.69 -32.68
C ASP A 515 12.71 12.92 -32.77
N LYS A 516 11.58 13.60 -32.51
CA LYS A 516 10.23 13.02 -32.61
C LYS A 516 9.62 13.13 -34.00
N VAL A 517 10.27 13.75 -34.98
CA VAL A 517 9.71 13.92 -36.33
C VAL A 517 10.50 13.13 -37.35
N GLN A 518 9.85 12.11 -37.90
CA GLN A 518 10.33 11.35 -39.04
C GLN A 518 9.61 11.79 -40.31
N THR A 519 10.34 11.89 -41.42
CA THR A 519 9.80 12.30 -42.72
C THR A 519 10.02 11.20 -43.75
N SER A 520 9.00 10.90 -44.55
CA SER A 520 9.07 9.96 -45.66
C SER A 520 8.42 10.55 -46.92
N GLY A 521 9.11 10.45 -48.05
CA GLY A 521 8.55 10.75 -49.36
C GLY A 521 8.08 9.48 -50.05
N ALA A 522 6.83 9.46 -50.50
CA ALA A 522 6.25 8.37 -51.27
C ALA A 522 5.73 8.87 -52.62
N VAL A 523 5.57 7.95 -53.56
CA VAL A 523 5.08 8.27 -54.89
C VAL A 523 3.82 7.44 -55.14
N GLY A 524 2.70 8.12 -55.43
CA GLY A 524 1.38 7.50 -55.41
C GLY A 524 0.44 8.02 -56.50
N ILE A 525 -0.75 7.41 -56.58
CA ILE A 525 -1.78 7.75 -57.59
C ILE A 525 -2.47 9.07 -57.26
N ASN A 526 -2.57 9.40 -55.97
CA ASN A 526 -3.22 10.59 -55.46
C ASN A 526 -2.22 11.45 -54.68
N GLU A 527 -2.24 12.76 -54.92
CA GLU A 527 -1.55 13.71 -54.06
C GLU A 527 -2.29 13.71 -52.72
N THR A 528 -1.70 13.01 -51.75
CA THR A 528 -2.26 12.90 -50.42
C THR A 528 -1.13 13.09 -49.42
N SER A 529 -1.21 14.18 -48.68
CA SER A 529 -0.40 14.39 -47.50
C SER A 529 -1.05 13.59 -46.36
N VAL A 530 -0.34 12.58 -45.89
CA VAL A 530 -0.80 11.66 -44.85
C VAL A 530 0.19 11.72 -43.72
N LEU A 531 -0.25 12.28 -42.60
CA LEU A 531 0.55 12.22 -41.38
C LEU A 531 -0.02 11.15 -40.48
N LEU A 532 0.85 10.26 -40.05
CA LEU A 532 0.51 9.20 -39.11
C LEU A 532 1.15 9.58 -37.78
N LEU A 533 0.28 9.82 -36.79
CA LEU A 533 0.69 9.64 -35.40
C LEU A 533 1.06 8.16 -35.20
N ASP A 534 2.01 7.88 -34.31
CA ASP A 534 2.45 6.51 -34.06
C ASP A 534 1.25 5.56 -33.89
N SER A 535 1.17 4.53 -34.73
CA SER A 535 0.08 3.56 -34.69
C SER A 535 0.00 2.80 -33.36
N SER A 536 1.07 2.80 -32.56
CA SER A 536 1.13 2.15 -31.25
C SER A 536 0.17 2.74 -30.22
N ILE A 537 -0.17 4.03 -30.34
CA ILE A 537 -1.10 4.70 -29.42
C ILE A 537 -2.57 4.45 -29.76
N PHE A 538 -2.86 3.89 -30.94
CA PHE A 538 -4.21 3.52 -31.33
C PHE A 538 -4.42 2.03 -31.06
N PRO A 539 -5.61 1.64 -30.54
CA PRO A 539 -5.91 0.23 -30.31
C PRO A 539 -5.73 -0.55 -31.62
N PRO A 540 -5.11 -1.74 -31.57
CA PRO A 540 -4.84 -2.52 -32.76
C PRO A 540 -6.13 -2.77 -33.52
N LYS A 541 -6.10 -2.54 -34.84
CA LYS A 541 -7.25 -2.74 -35.70
C LYS A 541 -7.79 -4.15 -35.43
N PRO A 542 -9.06 -4.31 -35.00
CA PRO A 542 -9.62 -5.64 -34.80
C PRO A 542 -9.44 -6.41 -36.11
N PRO A 543 -8.96 -7.67 -36.05
CA PRO A 543 -8.66 -8.45 -37.25
C PRO A 543 -9.87 -8.36 -38.16
N ALA A 544 -9.67 -7.86 -39.38
CA ALA A 544 -10.75 -7.69 -40.33
C ALA A 544 -11.49 -9.02 -40.38
N LYS A 545 -12.74 -9.06 -39.89
CA LYS A 545 -13.55 -10.27 -39.94
C LYS A 545 -13.56 -10.64 -41.41
N ASN A 546 -12.79 -11.66 -41.79
CA ASN A 546 -12.68 -12.16 -43.14
C ASN A 546 -14.11 -12.24 -43.65
N ALA A 547 -14.46 -11.34 -44.58
CA ALA A 547 -15.76 -11.30 -45.19
C ALA A 547 -15.95 -12.67 -45.83
N ARG A 548 -16.61 -13.58 -45.10
CA ARG A 548 -16.91 -14.94 -45.54
C ARG A 548 -17.54 -14.80 -46.91
N GLY A 549 -16.94 -15.49 -47.87
CA GLY A 549 -17.14 -15.29 -49.29
C GLY A 549 -18.59 -15.06 -49.66
N ALA A 550 -18.82 -13.96 -50.38
CA ALA A 550 -19.92 -13.91 -51.32
C ALA A 550 -19.69 -15.04 -52.33
N SER A 551 -20.34 -16.17 -52.09
CA SER A 551 -20.47 -17.26 -53.04
C SER A 551 -21.00 -16.65 -54.34
N LYS A 552 -20.18 -16.74 -55.40
CA LYS A 552 -20.64 -16.48 -56.77
C LYS A 552 -21.84 -17.39 -57.04
N SER A 553 -23.02 -16.79 -57.18
CA SER A 553 -24.17 -17.47 -57.79
C SER A 553 -23.75 -17.90 -59.21
N PRO A 554 -23.93 -19.17 -59.61
CA PRO A 554 -23.79 -19.56 -61.00
C PRO A 554 -24.89 -18.88 -61.82
N ARG A 555 -24.56 -18.53 -63.05
CA ARG A 555 -25.48 -17.99 -64.06
C ARG A 555 -25.99 -19.12 -64.94
#